data_AF-A0A5P1E1V6-F1
#
_entry.id   AF-A0A5P1E1V6-F1
#
_cell.length_a   1.000
_cell.length_b   1.000
_cell.length_c   1.000
_cell.angle_alpha   90.00
_cell.angle_beta   90.00
_cell.angle_gamma   90.00
#
_symmetry.space_group_name_H-M   'P 1'
#
loop_
_entity.id
_entity.type
_entity.pdbx_description
1 polymer ?
#
loop_
_entity_poly.entity_id
_entity_poly.type
_entity_poly.pdbx_seq_one_letter_code
_entity_poly.pdbx_strand_id
1 'polypeptide(L)'
;MDWGATPRRVSGSGCRFSRILERYQQNCGKKLWDANHESLSAQIDRIKKENDNMQIKLRHLKGEDLNPLTPKELIPIEDVLQNGLDSVRDKQMNYLKMLKKNERLLEDEQKRLTYILHHQQLAMEENVRDLDLGFHQKNGAFATHMPMAFRVQPFQPNLQENK
;
A
#
# COMPACT_ATOMS: atom_id res chain seq x y z
N MET A 1 -8.78 5.05 15.29
CA MET A 1 -7.43 5.59 15.01
C MET A 1 -7.52 7.09 15.19
N ASP A 2 -7.02 7.54 16.34
CA ASP A 2 -7.18 8.88 16.86
C ASP A 2 -6.00 9.75 16.37
N TRP A 3 -6.25 10.67 15.45
CA TRP A 3 -5.24 11.62 14.96
C TRP A 3 -5.29 12.91 15.79
N GLY A 4 -5.12 12.76 17.11
CA GLY A 4 -4.89 13.87 18.03
C GLY A 4 -3.47 14.42 17.91
N ALA A 5 -3.13 15.04 16.77
CA ALA A 5 -1.89 15.80 16.65
C ALA A 5 -2.05 17.13 17.40
N THR A 6 -1.67 17.16 18.68
CA THR A 6 -1.47 18.41 19.42
C THR A 6 -0.41 19.24 18.69
N PRO A 7 -0.65 20.53 18.41
CA PRO A 7 0.41 21.39 17.88
C PRO A 7 1.48 21.49 18.97
N ARG A 8 2.67 20.95 18.72
CA ARG A 8 3.86 21.29 19.53
C ARG A 8 4.06 22.79 19.40
N ARG A 9 3.57 23.54 20.38
CA ARG A 9 3.94 24.94 20.57
C ARG A 9 5.44 24.92 20.83
N VAL A 10 6.22 25.34 19.84
CA VAL A 10 7.63 25.69 20.07
C VAL A 10 7.58 26.78 21.13
N SER A 11 7.95 26.43 22.37
CA SER A 11 8.10 27.41 23.45
C SER A 11 9.36 28.20 23.17
N GLY A 12 9.28 29.11 22.20
CA GLY A 12 10.32 30.08 21.99
C GLY A 12 10.29 31.07 23.15
N SER A 13 11.41 31.20 23.85
CA SER A 13 11.73 32.30 24.75
C SER A 13 11.76 33.68 24.06
N GLY A 14 11.07 33.86 22.92
CA GLY A 14 10.92 35.10 22.17
C GLY A 14 9.76 35.98 22.64
N CYS A 15 8.84 35.48 23.47
CA CYS A 15 7.56 36.17 23.72
C CYS A 15 7.65 37.52 24.43
N ARG A 16 8.65 37.78 25.30
CA ARG A 16 8.75 39.10 25.98
C ARG A 16 9.44 40.14 25.11
N PHE A 17 10.60 39.78 24.57
CA PHE A 17 11.40 40.70 23.75
C PHE A 17 10.71 41.00 22.42
N SER A 18 10.17 39.98 21.73
CA SER A 18 9.41 40.19 20.48
C SER A 18 8.16 41.07 20.70
N ARG A 19 7.43 40.89 21.81
CA ARG A 19 6.29 41.77 22.15
C ARG A 19 6.70 43.20 22.52
N ILE A 20 7.90 43.39 23.06
CA ILE A 20 8.43 44.73 23.35
C ILE A 20 8.83 45.42 22.04
N LEU A 21 9.53 44.72 21.15
CA LEU A 21 9.89 45.23 19.83
C LEU A 21 8.67 45.55 18.97
N GLU A 22 7.64 44.69 19.00
CA GLU A 22 6.39 44.90 18.26
C GLU A 22 5.65 46.16 18.73
N ARG A 23 5.56 46.37 20.05
CA ARG A 23 4.98 47.60 20.63
C ARG A 23 5.83 48.84 20.36
N TYR A 24 7.15 48.70 20.40
CA TYR A 24 8.05 49.81 20.05
C TYR A 24 7.87 50.22 18.59
N GLN A 25 7.77 49.24 17.67
CA GLN A 25 7.54 49.51 16.25
C GLN A 25 6.17 50.17 15.98
N GLN A 26 5.11 49.72 16.66
CA GLN A 26 3.77 50.31 16.55
C GLN A 26 3.74 51.76 17.06
N ASN A 27 4.53 52.09 18.08
CA ASN A 27 4.46 53.39 18.76
C ASN A 27 5.50 54.42 18.29
N CYS A 28 6.69 53.99 17.87
CA CYS A 28 7.79 54.91 17.52
C CYS A 28 7.84 55.32 16.05
N GLY A 29 6.99 54.77 15.18
CA GLY A 29 6.91 55.13 13.75
C GLY A 29 8.16 54.82 12.91
N LYS A 30 9.28 54.42 13.53
CA LYS A 30 10.50 53.95 12.87
C LYS A 30 10.43 52.43 12.72
N LYS A 31 10.53 51.96 11.48
CA LYS A 31 10.50 50.54 11.14
C LYS A 31 11.83 49.89 11.55
N LEU A 32 11.77 48.91 12.45
CA LEU A 32 12.94 48.18 12.94
C LEU A 32 13.37 47.07 11.97
N TRP A 33 12.49 46.68 11.05
CA TRP A 33 12.75 45.61 10.08
C TRP A 33 13.52 46.14 8.88
N ASP A 34 14.51 45.37 8.45
CA ASP A 34 15.12 45.57 7.14
C ASP A 34 14.19 45.06 6.02
N ALA A 35 14.54 45.36 4.77
CA ALA A 35 13.76 44.96 3.61
C ALA A 35 13.57 43.43 3.49
N ASN A 36 14.52 42.65 4.00
CA ASN A 36 14.46 41.19 3.96
C ASN A 36 13.41 40.64 4.94
N HIS A 37 13.38 41.17 6.17
CA HIS A 37 12.38 40.80 7.19
C HIS A 37 10.96 41.20 6.75
N GLU A 38 10.81 42.36 6.10
CA GLU A 38 9.52 42.77 5.53
C GLU A 38 9.07 41.85 4.39
N SER A 39 9.97 41.54 3.45
CA SER A 39 9.68 40.60 2.36
C SER A 39 9.32 39.21 2.88
N LEU A 40 10.01 38.73 3.92
CA LEU A 40 9.73 37.44 4.56
C LEU A 40 8.38 37.45 5.26
N SER A 41 8.05 38.50 6.02
CA SER A 41 6.74 38.64 6.65
C SER A 41 5.61 38.63 5.62
N ALA A 42 5.77 39.37 4.51
CA ALA A 42 4.80 39.37 3.43
C ALA A 42 4.64 37.99 2.76
N GLN A 43 5.72 37.22 2.62
CA GLN A 43 5.64 35.83 2.14
C GLN A 43 4.90 34.93 3.13
N ILE A 44 5.18 35.05 4.42
CA ILE A 44 4.48 34.30 5.47
C ILE A 44 2.97 34.60 5.43
N ASP A 45 2.58 35.86 5.32
CA ASP A 45 1.16 36.24 5.28
C ASP A 45 0.47 35.75 4.01
N ARG A 46 1.18 35.75 2.87
CA ARG A 46 0.69 35.12 1.63
C ARG A 46 0.45 33.63 1.80
N ILE A 47 1.43 32.90 2.35
CA ILE A 47 1.32 31.45 2.57
C ILE A 47 0.21 31.12 3.56
N LYS A 48 0.06 31.89 4.65
CA LYS A 48 -1.04 31.72 5.61
C LYS A 48 -2.40 31.87 4.93
N LYS A 49 -2.58 32.95 4.15
CA LYS A 49 -3.82 33.17 3.40
C LYS A 49 -4.11 32.05 2.42
N GLU A 50 -3.10 31.55 1.72
CA GLU A 50 -3.25 30.41 0.82
C GLU A 50 -3.65 29.12 1.58
N ASN A 51 -3.03 28.87 2.73
CA ASN A 51 -3.38 27.74 3.59
C ASN A 51 -4.83 27.82 4.07
N ASP A 52 -5.26 28.98 4.56
CA ASP A 52 -6.64 29.21 4.99
C ASP A 52 -7.63 28.96 3.83
N ASN A 53 -7.30 29.44 2.63
CA ASN A 53 -8.10 29.19 1.43
C ASN A 53 -8.15 27.70 1.08
N MET A 54 -7.03 26.97 1.20
CA MET A 54 -6.99 25.53 0.96
C MET A 54 -7.82 24.76 1.98
N GLN A 55 -7.79 25.15 3.25
CA GLN A 55 -8.61 24.54 4.30
C GLN A 55 -10.11 24.74 4.02
N ILE A 56 -10.52 25.93 3.58
CA ILE A 56 -11.90 26.19 3.15
C ILE A 56 -12.29 25.26 2.00
N LYS A 57 -11.44 25.15 0.96
CA LYS A 57 -11.69 24.24 -0.17
C LYS A 57 -11.83 22.78 0.28
N LEU A 58 -11.01 22.32 1.21
CA LEU A 58 -11.10 20.97 1.76
C LEU A 58 -12.41 20.73 2.50
N ARG A 59 -12.91 21.72 3.25
CA ARG A 59 -14.22 21.66 3.91
C ARG A 59 -15.34 21.55 2.88
N HIS A 60 -15.32 22.39 1.84
CA HIS A 60 -16.31 22.31 0.75
C HIS A 60 -16.31 20.95 0.05
N LEU A 61 -15.13 20.38 -0.24
CA LEU A 61 -15.01 19.05 -0.84
C LEU A 61 -15.54 17.93 0.08
N LYS A 62 -15.51 18.14 1.41
CA LYS A 62 -16.14 17.23 2.37
C LYS A 62 -17.65 17.42 2.52
N GLY A 63 -18.21 18.42 1.84
CA GLY A 63 -19.63 18.79 1.95
C GLY A 63 -19.94 19.71 3.14
N GLU A 64 -18.92 20.31 3.75
CA GLU A 64 -19.06 21.29 4.83
C GLU A 64 -19.16 22.71 4.26
N ASP A 65 -19.74 23.66 5.02
CA ASP A 65 -19.83 25.09 4.69
C ASP A 65 -20.43 25.40 3.29
N LEU A 66 -21.40 24.61 2.82
CA LEU A 66 -21.97 24.78 1.47
C LEU A 66 -23.05 25.88 1.38
N ASN A 67 -23.74 26.18 2.48
CA ASN A 67 -24.87 27.13 2.49
C ASN A 67 -24.54 28.54 1.97
N PRO A 68 -23.34 29.11 2.22
CA PRO A 68 -22.98 30.42 1.69
C PRO A 68 -22.61 30.41 0.20
N LEU A 69 -22.40 29.23 -0.41
CA LEU A 69 -21.97 29.12 -1.80
C LEU A 69 -23.12 29.31 -2.76
N THR A 70 -22.86 30.01 -3.85
CA THR A 70 -23.80 30.13 -4.96
C THR A 70 -23.78 28.87 -5.83
N PRO A 71 -24.85 28.60 -6.62
CA PRO A 71 -24.86 27.47 -7.54
C PRO A 71 -23.67 27.43 -8.50
N LYS A 72 -23.17 28.59 -8.94
CA LYS A 72 -21.99 28.67 -9.83
C LYS A 72 -20.71 28.20 -9.15
N GLU A 73 -20.59 28.39 -7.85
CA GLU A 73 -19.41 27.98 -7.07
C GLU A 73 -19.46 26.50 -6.69
N LEU A 74 -20.65 25.88 -6.68
CA LEU A 74 -20.83 24.45 -6.44
C LEU A 74 -20.42 23.59 -7.64
N ILE A 75 -20.61 24.07 -8.88
CA ILE A 75 -20.25 23.35 -10.12
C ILE A 75 -18.81 22.80 -10.11
N PRO A 76 -17.76 23.61 -9.87
CA PRO A 76 -16.39 23.09 -9.87
C PRO A 76 -16.11 22.11 -8.73
N ILE A 77 -16.83 22.21 -7.60
CA ILE A 77 -16.70 21.25 -6.49
C ILE A 77 -17.29 19.91 -6.91
N GLU A 78 -18.47 19.92 -7.51
CA GLU A 78 -19.13 18.73 -8.04
C GLU A 78 -18.29 18.02 -9.11
N ASP A 79 -17.75 18.77 -10.07
CA ASP A 79 -16.89 18.23 -11.13
C ASP A 79 -15.65 17.53 -10.56
N VAL A 80 -14.96 18.17 -9.59
CA VAL A 80 -13.79 17.56 -8.92
C VAL A 80 -14.18 16.27 -8.17
N LEU A 81 -15.31 16.27 -7.47
CA LEU A 81 -15.79 15.09 -6.75
C LEU A 81 -16.18 13.95 -7.70
N GLN A 82 -16.86 14.28 -8.79
CA GLN A 82 -17.27 13.32 -9.81
C GLN A 82 -16.05 12.67 -10.48
N ASN A 83 -15.08 13.48 -10.90
CA ASN A 83 -13.81 13.01 -11.46
C ASN A 83 -13.04 12.13 -10.47
N GLY A 84 -13.01 12.51 -9.18
CA GLY A 84 -12.38 11.72 -8.13
C GLY A 84 -13.06 10.36 -7.94
N LEU A 85 -14.40 10.33 -7.95
CA LEU A 85 -15.19 9.11 -7.82
C LEU A 85 -14.97 8.15 -8.99
N ASP A 86 -14.96 8.66 -10.22
CA ASP A 86 -14.74 7.86 -11.41
C ASP A 86 -13.31 7.27 -11.43
N SER A 87 -12.30 8.05 -11.04
CA SER A 87 -10.93 7.56 -10.86
C SER A 87 -10.83 6.41 -9.84
N VAL A 88 -11.58 6.48 -8.73
CA VAL A 88 -11.63 5.39 -7.74
C VAL A 88 -12.29 4.15 -8.32
N ARG A 89 -13.42 4.30 -9.01
CA ARG A 89 -14.12 3.19 -9.67
C ARG A 89 -13.24 2.49 -10.70
N ASP A 90 -12.52 3.25 -11.51
CA ASP A 90 -11.61 2.71 -12.51
C ASP A 90 -10.49 1.87 -11.86
N LYS A 91 -9.91 2.37 -10.77
CA LYS A 91 -8.90 1.62 -10.00
C LYS A 91 -9.47 0.32 -9.43
N GLN A 92 -10.67 0.36 -8.84
CA GLN A 92 -11.34 -0.83 -8.32
C GLN A 92 -11.63 -1.85 -9.43
N MET A 93 -12.12 -1.39 -10.59
CA MET A 93 -12.41 -2.23 -11.74
C MET A 93 -11.14 -2.89 -12.30
N ASN A 94 -10.05 -2.14 -12.39
CA ASN A 94 -8.75 -2.66 -12.84
C ASN A 94 -8.21 -3.72 -11.89
N TYR A 95 -8.32 -3.50 -10.57
CA TYR A 95 -7.96 -4.50 -9.57
C TYR A 95 -8.79 -5.78 -9.71
N LEU A 96 -10.11 -5.66 -9.86
CA LEU A 96 -11.01 -6.80 -10.07
C LEU A 96 -10.65 -7.59 -11.34
N LYS A 97 -10.35 -6.89 -12.45
CA LYS A 97 -9.92 -7.52 -13.71
C LYS A 97 -8.63 -8.33 -13.52
N MET A 98 -7.67 -7.79 -12.78
CA MET A 98 -6.42 -8.48 -12.46
C MET A 98 -6.68 -9.74 -11.61
N LEU A 99 -7.51 -9.65 -10.58
CA LEU A 99 -7.88 -10.82 -9.76
C LEU A 99 -8.52 -11.93 -10.59
N LYS A 100 -9.49 -11.59 -11.45
CA LYS A 100 -10.13 -12.56 -12.35
C LYS A 100 -9.15 -13.21 -13.33
N LYS A 101 -8.13 -12.47 -13.78
CA LYS A 101 -7.07 -13.03 -14.64
C LYS A 101 -6.21 -14.01 -13.85
N ASN A 102 -5.81 -13.66 -12.63
CA ASN A 102 -5.00 -14.53 -11.78
C ASN A 102 -5.75 -15.81 -11.39
N GLU A 103 -7.04 -15.72 -11.08
CA GLU A 103 -7.89 -16.88 -10.80
C GLU A 103 -7.88 -17.89 -11.96
N ARG A 104 -8.11 -17.43 -13.20
CA ARG A 104 -8.06 -18.31 -14.38
C ARG A 104 -6.70 -18.96 -14.57
N LEU A 105 -5.61 -18.19 -14.40
CA LEU A 105 -4.26 -18.74 -14.51
C LEU A 105 -4.00 -19.82 -13.47
N LEU A 106 -4.47 -19.61 -12.23
CA LEU A 106 -4.33 -20.58 -11.16
C LEU A 106 -5.17 -21.84 -11.40
N GLU A 107 -6.40 -21.69 -11.90
CA GLU A 107 -7.24 -22.82 -12.31
C GLU A 107 -6.59 -23.64 -13.43
N ASP A 108 -6.03 -22.98 -14.43
CA ASP A 108 -5.36 -23.65 -15.56
C ASP A 108 -4.08 -24.38 -15.09
N GLU A 109 -3.31 -23.77 -14.19
CA GLU A 109 -2.15 -24.42 -13.59
C GLU A 109 -2.55 -25.61 -12.72
N GLN A 110 -3.60 -25.47 -11.90
CA GLN A 110 -4.14 -26.56 -11.10
C GLN A 110 -4.57 -27.73 -12.00
N LYS A 111 -5.33 -27.48 -13.07
CA LYS A 111 -5.72 -28.51 -14.04
C LYS A 111 -4.51 -29.21 -14.64
N ARG A 112 -3.49 -28.44 -15.05
CA ARG A 112 -2.23 -28.98 -15.59
C ARG A 112 -1.52 -29.89 -14.58
N LEU A 113 -1.39 -29.46 -13.33
CA LEU A 113 -0.74 -30.23 -12.28
C LEU A 113 -1.53 -31.51 -11.93
N THR A 114 -2.85 -31.42 -11.85
CA THR A 114 -3.72 -32.59 -11.63
C THR A 114 -3.57 -33.60 -12.77
N TYR A 115 -3.49 -33.15 -14.02
CA TYR A 115 -3.26 -34.02 -15.17
C TYR A 115 -1.90 -34.75 -15.08
N ILE A 116 -0.83 -34.03 -14.74
CA ILE A 116 0.51 -34.61 -14.56
C ILE A 116 0.51 -35.63 -13.43
N LEU A 117 -0.11 -35.30 -12.29
CA LEU A 117 -0.19 -36.20 -11.13
C LEU A 117 -0.93 -37.49 -11.48
N HIS A 118 -2.08 -37.37 -12.16
CA HIS A 118 -2.86 -38.53 -12.58
C HIS A 118 -2.08 -39.43 -13.53
N HIS A 119 -1.37 -38.86 -14.50
CA HIS A 119 -0.53 -39.64 -15.41
C HIS A 119 0.63 -40.34 -14.69
N GLN A 120 1.27 -39.69 -13.72
CA GLN A 120 2.32 -40.32 -12.91
C GLN A 120 1.76 -41.48 -12.07
N GLN A 121 0.57 -41.31 -11.50
CA GLN A 121 -0.08 -42.36 -10.73
C GLN A 121 -0.41 -43.58 -11.60
N LEU A 122 -0.96 -43.37 -12.81
CA LEU A 122 -1.21 -44.45 -13.75
C LEU A 122 0.08 -45.17 -14.18
N ALA A 123 1.14 -44.43 -14.49
CA ALA A 123 2.44 -45.02 -14.81
C ALA A 123 3.03 -45.81 -13.62
N MET A 124 2.80 -45.36 -12.38
CA MET A 124 3.23 -46.10 -11.19
C MET A 124 2.39 -47.36 -10.96
N GLU A 125 1.08 -47.29 -11.15
CA GLU A 125 0.18 -48.46 -11.07
C GLU A 125 0.46 -49.49 -12.16
N GLU A 126 0.77 -49.06 -13.39
CA GLU A 126 1.21 -49.92 -14.50
C GLU A 126 2.54 -50.60 -14.19
N ASN A 127 3.54 -49.85 -13.69
CA ASN A 127 4.81 -50.42 -13.26
C ASN A 127 4.65 -51.42 -12.10
N VAL A 128 3.73 -51.18 -11.15
CA VAL A 128 3.44 -52.13 -10.07
C VAL A 128 2.75 -53.38 -10.61
N ARG A 129 1.83 -53.25 -11.58
CA ARG A 129 1.15 -54.40 -12.22
C ARG A 129 2.09 -55.22 -13.10
N ASP A 130 3.01 -54.58 -13.83
CA ASP A 130 4.03 -55.27 -14.64
C ASP A 130 5.05 -55.99 -13.76
N LEU A 131 5.40 -55.38 -12.62
CA LEU A 131 6.20 -56.03 -11.58
C LEU A 131 5.48 -57.25 -10.99
N ASP A 132 4.19 -57.15 -10.68
CA ASP A 132 3.35 -58.25 -10.15
C ASP A 132 3.18 -59.40 -11.17
N LEU A 133 3.00 -59.08 -12.46
CA LEU A 133 2.98 -60.06 -13.57
C LEU A 133 4.35 -60.74 -13.77
N GLY A 134 5.45 -60.01 -13.60
CA GLY A 134 6.81 -60.54 -13.65
C GLY A 134 7.17 -61.44 -12.45
N PHE A 135 6.60 -61.18 -11.27
CA PHE A 135 6.81 -61.97 -10.06
C PHE A 135 6.00 -63.27 -10.00
N HIS A 136 4.91 -63.39 -10.77
CA HIS A 136 4.09 -64.61 -10.80
C HIS A 136 4.51 -65.64 -11.87
N GLN A 137 5.44 -65.32 -12.77
CA GLN A 137 5.91 -66.27 -13.79
C GLN A 137 7.10 -67.13 -13.34
N LYS A 138 7.77 -66.80 -12.22
CA LYS A 138 8.89 -67.59 -11.68
C LYS A 138 8.53 -68.21 -10.34
N ASN A 139 7.95 -69.40 -10.42
CA ASN A 139 7.92 -70.37 -9.33
C ASN A 139 9.30 -70.51 -8.67
N GLY A 140 9.34 -70.36 -7.34
CA GLY A 140 10.38 -71.01 -6.52
C GLY A 140 10.90 -70.20 -5.34
N ALA A 141 10.28 -70.43 -4.18
CA ALA A 141 10.82 -70.24 -2.84
C ALA A 141 11.02 -68.81 -2.30
N PHE A 142 10.21 -68.50 -1.27
CA PHE A 142 10.46 -67.60 -0.13
C PHE A 142 11.69 -66.68 -0.19
N ALA A 143 11.45 -65.37 -0.37
CA ALA A 143 12.26 -64.33 0.26
C ALA A 143 11.45 -63.02 0.37
N THR A 144 10.88 -62.82 1.55
CA THR A 144 10.70 -61.56 2.29
C THR A 144 10.61 -60.25 1.50
N HIS A 145 9.43 -59.64 1.58
CA HIS A 145 9.21 -58.22 1.33
C HIS A 145 10.35 -57.37 1.90
N MET A 146 10.90 -56.47 1.09
CA MET A 146 11.62 -55.31 1.59
C MET A 146 11.15 -54.11 0.77
N PRO A 147 10.42 -53.15 1.37
CA PRO A 147 10.04 -51.93 0.67
C PRO A 147 11.30 -51.11 0.39
N MET A 148 11.40 -50.54 -0.81
CA MET A 148 12.46 -49.62 -1.19
C MET A 148 12.57 -48.49 -0.15
N ALA A 149 13.68 -48.44 0.58
CA ALA A 149 13.99 -47.35 1.49
C ALA A 149 14.36 -46.10 0.68
N PHE A 150 13.47 -45.10 0.68
CA PHE A 150 13.79 -43.75 0.22
C PHE A 150 14.93 -43.16 1.08
N ARG A 151 16.15 -43.12 0.55
CA ARG A 151 17.24 -42.34 1.15
C ARG A 151 17.10 -40.89 0.71
N VAL A 152 16.55 -40.06 1.58
CA VAL A 152 16.63 -38.60 1.45
C VAL A 152 18.07 -38.21 1.82
N GLN A 153 18.89 -37.85 0.83
CA GLN A 153 20.15 -37.16 1.14
C GLN A 153 19.81 -35.78 1.69
N PRO A 154 20.27 -35.39 2.88
CA PRO A 154 20.11 -34.02 3.35
C PRO A 154 20.98 -33.11 2.46
N PHE A 155 20.33 -32.28 1.65
CA PHE A 155 21.00 -31.13 1.06
C PHE A 155 21.30 -30.14 2.20
N GLN A 156 22.59 -29.86 2.44
CA GLN A 156 23.00 -28.73 3.28
C GLN A 156 23.81 -27.76 2.44
N PRO A 157 23.27 -26.58 2.12
CA PRO A 157 24.09 -25.46 1.70
C PRO A 157 23.99 -24.32 2.73
N ASN A 158 25.17 -23.95 3.25
CA ASN A 158 25.51 -22.66 3.84
C ASN A 158 25.20 -22.45 5.33
N LEU A 159 26.13 -22.92 6.16
CA LEU A 159 26.48 -22.24 7.42
C LEU A 159 27.58 -21.23 7.10
N GLN A 160 27.21 -19.98 6.81
CA GLN A 160 28.14 -18.85 6.88
C GLN A 160 27.78 -18.05 8.13
N GLU A 161 28.49 -18.34 9.21
CA GLU A 161 28.54 -17.49 10.39
C GLU A 161 29.40 -16.28 10.04
N ASN A 162 28.78 -15.10 9.99
CA ASN A 162 29.46 -13.84 9.79
C ASN A 162 29.93 -13.34 11.16
N LYS A 163 31.25 -13.22 11.34
CA LYS A 163 31.86 -12.50 12.46
C LYS A 163 32.97 -11.62 11.92
#